data_AF-A0A1B6L327-F1
#
_entry.id   AF-A0A1B6L327-F1
#
_cell.length_a   1.000
_cell.length_b   1.000
_cell.length_c   1.000
_cell.angle_alpha   90.00
_cell.angle_beta   90.00
_cell.angle_gamma   90.00
#
_symmetry.space_group_name_H-M   'P 1'
#
loop_
_entity.id
_entity.type
_entity.pdbx_description
1 polymer ?
#
loop_
_entity_poly.entity_id
_entity_poly.type
_entity_poly.pdbx_seq_one_letter_code
_entity_poly.pdbx_strand_id
1 'polypeptide(L)'
;LHCNGDGFSSDYDYKERCFYCRSSVHGFGRLDCLRCKASGRLVCQHCEGTGLMIYHILLTVTWKTNTSEFIKKNVSLPEKFVRFVSGEEIFSQTSERIKPLTEFSEETINEASKDLICNHISTFNDQKILMQRHSIRAVPITQVKYKWKGHEGQYYVFGKENRVHAPDYPQTCCCGCSII
;
A
#
# COMPACT_ATOMS: atom_id res chain seq x y z
N LEU A 1 20.14 -12.59 -29.29
CA LEU A 1 19.91 -13.86 -30.00
C LEU A 1 18.43 -14.27 -29.87
N HIS A 2 17.54 -13.61 -30.62
CA HIS A 2 16.12 -13.95 -30.64
C HIS A 2 15.68 -14.17 -32.10
N CYS A 3 14.94 -15.25 -32.35
CA CYS A 3 14.37 -15.59 -33.66
C CYS A 3 13.11 -14.77 -34.01
N ASN A 4 12.66 -13.87 -33.13
CA ASN A 4 11.44 -13.07 -33.34
C ASN A 4 10.21 -13.90 -33.77
N GLY A 5 10.13 -15.16 -33.33
CA GLY A 5 9.03 -16.07 -33.64
C GLY A 5 9.16 -16.85 -34.94
N ASP A 6 10.19 -16.63 -35.76
CA ASP A 6 10.34 -17.35 -37.05
C ASP A 6 11.00 -18.73 -36.91
N GLY A 7 11.53 -19.05 -35.73
CA GLY A 7 12.17 -20.34 -35.47
C GLY A 7 13.62 -20.45 -35.96
N PHE A 8 14.19 -19.41 -36.58
CA PHE A 8 15.52 -19.44 -37.17
C PHE A 8 16.52 -18.51 -36.47
N SER A 9 17.79 -18.87 -36.52
CA SER A 9 18.85 -18.07 -35.91
C SER A 9 19.08 -16.79 -36.71
N SER A 10 19.03 -15.65 -36.00
CA SER A 10 19.25 -14.30 -36.55
C SER A 10 20.70 -13.81 -36.42
N ASP A 11 21.61 -14.68 -35.97
CA ASP A 11 22.96 -14.32 -35.47
C ASP A 11 23.95 -13.86 -36.54
N TYR A 12 23.52 -13.76 -37.79
CA TYR A 12 24.33 -13.30 -38.90
C TYR A 12 23.50 -12.40 -39.80
N ASP A 13 24.17 -11.43 -40.42
CA ASP A 13 23.67 -10.40 -41.36
C ASP A 13 22.89 -10.95 -42.59
N TYR A 14 22.64 -12.25 -42.61
CA TYR A 14 21.92 -13.01 -43.60
C TYR A 14 20.81 -13.83 -42.93
N LYS A 15 19.77 -13.16 -42.43
CA LYS A 15 18.53 -13.78 -41.90
C LYS A 15 17.95 -14.87 -42.81
N GLU A 16 18.26 -14.83 -44.09
CA GLU A 16 17.62 -15.67 -45.10
C GLU A 16 18.37 -16.97 -45.42
N ARG A 17 19.68 -17.08 -45.10
CA ARG A 17 20.53 -18.19 -45.59
C ARG A 17 21.62 -18.63 -44.59
N CYS A 18 21.75 -19.95 -44.44
CA CYS A 18 22.80 -20.61 -43.68
C CYS A 18 24.19 -20.25 -44.27
N PHE A 19 25.04 -19.66 -43.43
CA PHE A 19 26.40 -19.26 -43.81
C PHE A 19 27.22 -20.43 -44.38
N TYR A 20 27.14 -21.60 -43.74
CA TYR A 20 27.86 -22.81 -44.14
C TYR A 20 27.46 -23.35 -45.52
N CYS A 21 26.28 -22.98 -46.04
CA CYS A 21 25.89 -23.37 -47.39
C CYS A 21 26.71 -22.69 -48.50
N ARG A 22 27.37 -21.55 -48.22
CA ARG A 22 28.23 -20.89 -49.21
C ARG A 22 29.57 -21.59 -49.40
N SER A 23 30.05 -22.27 -48.36
CA SER A 23 31.30 -23.05 -48.39
C SER A 23 31.10 -24.49 -48.86
N SER A 24 29.87 -24.88 -49.21
CA SER A 24 29.55 -26.21 -49.72
C SER A 24 29.99 -26.37 -51.18
N VAL A 25 30.74 -27.43 -51.47
CA VAL A 25 31.35 -27.70 -52.79
C VAL A 25 30.32 -28.16 -53.84
N HIS A 26 29.12 -28.57 -53.41
CA HIS A 26 28.07 -29.14 -54.28
C HIS A 26 26.87 -28.21 -54.52
N GLY A 27 27.07 -26.90 -54.32
CA GLY A 27 26.05 -25.88 -54.58
C GLY A 27 25.21 -25.50 -53.37
N PHE A 28 24.37 -24.49 -53.57
CA PHE A 28 23.68 -23.75 -52.51
C PHE A 28 22.56 -24.57 -51.84
N GLY A 29 22.96 -25.48 -50.93
CA GLY A 29 22.18 -25.84 -49.75
C GLY A 29 20.94 -26.70 -49.92
N ARG A 30 20.98 -27.80 -50.68
CA ARG A 30 19.80 -28.70 -50.76
C ARG A 30 20.01 -30.19 -50.52
N LEU A 31 21.22 -30.70 -50.24
CA LEU A 31 21.40 -32.08 -49.70
C LEU A 31 22.61 -32.23 -48.74
N ASP A 32 23.74 -31.54 -48.98
CA ASP A 32 25.00 -31.86 -48.25
C ASP A 32 25.27 -31.03 -46.98
N CYS A 33 24.52 -29.95 -46.74
CA CYS A 33 24.80 -29.09 -45.58
C CYS A 33 24.29 -29.74 -44.29
N LEU A 34 25.18 -30.40 -43.54
CA LEU A 34 24.89 -31.03 -42.25
C LEU A 34 24.42 -30.03 -41.17
N ARG A 35 24.81 -28.77 -41.28
CA ARG A 35 24.45 -27.71 -40.31
C ARG A 35 22.99 -27.29 -40.41
N CYS A 36 22.48 -27.10 -41.63
CA CYS A 36 21.07 -26.77 -41.85
C CYS A 36 20.21 -27.99 -42.24
N LYS A 37 20.82 -29.17 -42.42
CA LYS A 37 20.15 -30.38 -42.92
C LYS A 37 19.35 -30.10 -44.19
N ALA A 38 19.98 -29.46 -45.17
CA ALA A 38 19.36 -29.03 -46.43
C ALA A 38 18.19 -28.03 -46.33
N SER A 39 17.83 -27.51 -45.15
CA SER A 39 16.78 -26.49 -45.00
C SER A 39 17.19 -25.08 -45.45
N GLY A 40 18.49 -24.86 -45.66
CA GLY A 40 19.03 -23.56 -46.04
C GLY A 40 19.04 -22.51 -44.93
N ARG A 41 18.54 -22.80 -43.72
CA ARG A 41 18.52 -21.88 -42.57
C ARG A 41 18.94 -22.60 -41.28
N LEU A 42 19.52 -21.88 -40.33
CA LEU A 42 19.90 -22.46 -39.04
C LEU A 42 18.73 -22.36 -38.07
N VAL A 43 18.40 -23.48 -37.42
CA VAL A 43 17.35 -23.54 -36.40
C VAL A 43 17.76 -22.72 -35.17
N CYS A 44 16.84 -21.91 -34.67
CA CYS A 44 17.01 -21.19 -33.41
C CYS A 44 17.14 -22.20 -32.26
N GLN A 45 18.26 -22.15 -31.54
CA GLN A 45 18.53 -23.08 -30.43
C GLN A 45 17.60 -22.86 -29.23
N HIS A 46 17.02 -21.66 -29.07
CA HIS A 46 16.21 -21.33 -27.90
C HIS A 46 14.79 -21.90 -28.01
N CYS A 47 14.18 -21.84 -29.20
CA CYS A 47 12.84 -22.37 -29.46
C CYS A 47 12.86 -23.70 -30.23
N GLU A 48 14.05 -24.24 -30.49
CA GLU A 48 14.27 -25.49 -31.26
C GLU A 48 13.56 -25.52 -32.62
N GLY A 49 13.41 -24.35 -33.25
CA GLY A 49 12.76 -24.24 -34.57
C GLY A 49 11.25 -24.11 -34.54
N THR A 50 10.63 -24.20 -33.37
CA THR A 50 9.17 -24.05 -33.24
C THR A 50 8.71 -22.61 -33.42
N GLY A 51 9.59 -21.63 -33.20
CA GLY A 51 9.22 -20.21 -33.10
C GLY A 51 8.44 -19.90 -31.81
N LEU A 52 8.19 -20.90 -30.98
CA LEU A 52 7.40 -20.80 -29.75
C LEU A 52 8.30 -20.92 -28.54
N MET A 53 8.01 -20.12 -27.53
CA MET A 53 8.71 -20.12 -26.27
C MET A 53 7.67 -20.07 -25.16
N ILE A 54 7.86 -20.90 -24.14
CA ILE A 54 6.98 -20.91 -22.98
C ILE A 54 7.53 -19.89 -21.99
N TYR A 55 6.75 -18.85 -21.72
CA TYR A 55 7.04 -17.86 -20.68
C TYR A 55 5.90 -17.85 -19.67
N HIS A 56 6.20 -17.42 -18.45
CA HIS A 56 5.19 -17.08 -17.46
C HIS A 56 5.48 -15.69 -16.90
N ILE A 57 4.43 -14.97 -16.55
CA ILE A 57 4.52 -13.72 -15.81
C ILE A 57 4.14 -14.05 -14.37
N LEU A 58 5.05 -13.82 -13.43
CA LEU A 58 4.77 -13.95 -12.01
C LEU A 58 4.38 -12.58 -11.45
N LEU A 59 3.18 -12.48 -10.90
CA LEU A 59 2.69 -11.29 -10.19
C LEU A 59 2.53 -11.63 -8.70
N THR A 60 3.16 -10.84 -7.83
CA THR A 60 2.95 -10.94 -6.38
C THR A 60 2.02 -9.81 -5.95
N VAL A 61 0.86 -10.16 -5.40
CA VAL A 61 -0.14 -9.19 -4.93
C VAL A 61 -0.16 -9.20 -3.40
N THR A 62 0.07 -8.03 -2.79
CA THR A 62 -0.02 -7.84 -1.34
C THR A 62 -1.23 -6.97 -1.01
N TRP A 63 -2.02 -7.40 -0.03
CA TRP A 63 -3.15 -6.63 0.47
C TRP A 63 -2.76 -5.91 1.77
N LYS A 64 -2.99 -4.60 1.83
CA LYS A 64 -2.68 -3.80 3.01
C LYS A 64 -3.75 -2.72 3.20
N THR A 65 -4.09 -2.44 4.45
CA THR A 65 -4.89 -1.28 4.84
C THR A 65 -3.96 -0.18 5.32
N ASN A 66 -3.94 0.96 4.63
CA ASN A 66 -3.23 2.15 5.10
C ASN A 66 -4.18 3.02 5.92
N THR A 67 -3.74 3.46 7.10
CA THR A 67 -4.55 4.25 8.02
C THR A 67 -3.85 5.56 8.36
N SER A 68 -4.62 6.63 8.46
CA SER A 68 -4.16 7.93 8.97
C SER A 68 -5.29 8.53 9.79
N GLU A 69 -4.95 9.31 10.80
CA GLU A 69 -5.91 9.89 11.73
C GLU A 69 -5.53 11.33 12.07
N PHE A 70 -6.56 12.11 12.38
CA PHE A 70 -6.45 13.45 12.94
C PHE A 70 -7.28 13.50 14.22
N ILE A 71 -6.72 14.07 15.28
CA ILE A 71 -7.40 14.17 16.58
C ILE A 71 -7.54 15.65 16.94
N LYS A 72 -8.77 16.15 16.80
CA LYS A 72 -9.17 17.41 17.42
C LYS A 72 -9.43 17.16 18.92
N LYS A 73 -8.82 17.97 19.79
CA LYS A 73 -9.11 17.97 21.23
C LYS A 73 -9.13 19.39 21.78
N ASN A 74 -10.06 19.66 22.69
CA ASN A 74 -10.19 20.94 23.39
C ASN A 74 -9.62 20.89 24.81
N VAL A 75 -8.95 19.80 25.18
CA VAL A 75 -8.40 19.56 26.51
C VAL A 75 -6.91 19.22 26.44
N SER A 76 -6.21 19.42 27.54
CA SER A 76 -4.79 19.07 27.70
C SER A 76 -4.54 17.57 27.95
N LEU A 77 -5.49 16.69 27.59
CA LEU A 77 -5.28 15.25 27.60
C LEU A 77 -4.33 14.85 26.43
N PRO A 78 -3.28 14.05 26.67
CA PRO A 78 -2.44 13.52 25.59
C PRO A 78 -3.21 12.67 24.57
N GLU A 79 -2.92 12.83 23.28
CA GLU A 79 -3.63 12.13 22.19
C GLU A 79 -3.56 10.61 22.28
N LYS A 80 -2.45 10.07 22.81
CA LYS A 80 -2.30 8.61 23.01
C LYS A 80 -3.43 8.02 23.85
N PHE A 81 -4.03 8.78 24.76
CA PHE A 81 -5.18 8.33 25.54
C PHE A 81 -6.47 8.35 24.74
N VAL A 82 -6.60 9.24 23.74
CA VAL A 82 -7.78 9.35 22.87
C VAL A 82 -7.77 8.30 21.76
N ARG A 83 -6.58 7.96 21.23
CA ARG A 83 -6.41 7.00 20.12
C ARG A 83 -7.00 5.62 20.43
N PHE A 84 -6.77 5.12 21.64
CA PHE A 84 -7.06 3.72 22.00
C PHE A 84 -8.32 3.50 22.84
N VAL A 85 -9.18 4.53 22.96
CA VAL A 85 -10.46 4.39 23.68
C VAL A 85 -11.64 4.30 22.73
N SER A 86 -12.78 3.81 23.22
CA SER A 86 -14.00 3.71 22.43
C SER A 86 -14.70 5.07 22.31
N GLY A 87 -15.41 5.27 21.20
CA GLY A 87 -16.20 6.47 20.94
C GLY A 87 -17.53 6.14 20.24
N GLU A 88 -18.20 7.16 19.76
CA GLU A 88 -19.36 7.05 18.89
C GLU A 88 -18.97 7.40 17.46
N GLU A 89 -19.26 6.52 16.51
CA GLU A 89 -19.09 6.83 15.10
C GLU A 89 -20.25 7.75 14.66
N ILE A 90 -19.94 9.02 14.46
CA ILE A 90 -20.92 10.06 14.12
C ILE A 90 -21.01 10.28 12.61
N PHE A 91 -20.04 9.77 11.86
CA PHE A 91 -20.03 9.76 10.40
C PHE A 91 -19.23 8.57 9.91
N SER A 92 -19.73 7.90 8.86
CA SER A 92 -19.00 6.84 8.16
C SER A 92 -19.40 6.83 6.70
N GLN A 93 -18.41 6.84 5.82
CA GLN A 93 -18.59 6.67 4.39
C GLN A 93 -17.55 5.70 3.86
N THR A 94 -17.97 4.83 2.96
CA THR A 94 -17.10 3.85 2.31
C THR A 94 -17.34 3.89 0.81
N SER A 95 -16.26 4.01 0.02
CA SER A 95 -16.32 4.05 -1.45
C SER A 95 -14.94 3.68 -2.03
N GLU A 96 -14.86 3.36 -3.32
CA GLU A 96 -13.58 3.15 -4.00
C GLU A 96 -12.67 4.38 -3.91
N ARG A 97 -13.27 5.57 -4.03
CA ARG A 97 -12.62 6.86 -3.74
C ARG A 97 -13.57 7.77 -2.99
N ILE A 98 -13.09 8.30 -1.88
CA ILE A 98 -13.85 9.25 -1.06
C ILE A 98 -13.42 10.68 -1.39
N LYS A 99 -14.37 11.61 -1.31
CA LYS A 99 -14.12 13.05 -1.43
C LYS A 99 -13.95 13.68 -0.03
N PRO A 100 -13.17 14.76 0.10
CA PRO A 100 -13.11 15.52 1.34
C PRO A 100 -14.49 15.97 1.80
N LEU A 101 -14.65 16.04 3.12
CA LEU A 101 -15.83 16.63 3.73
C LEU A 101 -15.86 18.14 3.48
N THR A 102 -17.03 18.66 3.15
CA THR A 102 -17.25 20.10 2.90
C THR A 102 -18.31 20.72 3.79
N GLU A 103 -19.19 19.90 4.37
CA GLU A 103 -20.40 20.33 5.08
C GLU A 103 -20.40 19.92 6.55
N PHE A 104 -19.28 19.44 7.09
CA PHE A 104 -19.21 19.15 8.51
C PHE A 104 -19.24 20.46 9.30
N SER A 105 -19.96 20.49 10.43
CA SER A 105 -20.17 21.71 11.22
C SER A 105 -18.88 22.31 11.79
N GLU A 106 -17.86 21.48 11.98
CA GLU A 106 -16.54 21.87 12.46
C GLU A 106 -15.55 22.01 11.30
N GLU A 107 -15.14 23.24 10.99
CA GLU A 107 -14.26 23.54 9.85
C GLU A 107 -12.91 22.81 9.91
N THR A 108 -12.32 22.71 11.11
CA THR A 108 -11.08 21.93 11.36
C THR A 108 -11.20 20.47 10.92
N ILE A 109 -12.40 19.88 10.95
CA ILE A 109 -12.65 18.52 10.49
C ILE A 109 -12.71 18.45 8.97
N ASN A 110 -13.26 19.47 8.30
CA ASN A 110 -13.26 19.56 6.83
C ASN A 110 -11.83 19.73 6.29
N GLU A 111 -11.02 20.58 6.92
CA GLU A 111 -9.61 20.77 6.59
C GLU A 111 -8.81 19.47 6.79
N ALA A 112 -8.94 18.84 7.97
CA ALA A 112 -8.29 17.57 8.25
C ALA A 112 -8.71 16.46 7.26
N SER A 113 -9.99 16.42 6.87
CA SER A 113 -10.50 15.48 5.88
C SER A 113 -9.80 15.65 4.53
N LYS A 114 -9.64 16.91 4.07
CA LYS A 114 -8.94 17.26 2.84
C LYS A 114 -7.46 16.86 2.92
N ASP A 115 -6.79 17.19 4.01
CA ASP A 115 -5.37 16.89 4.19
C ASP A 115 -5.09 15.39 4.24
N LEU A 116 -5.92 14.62 4.96
CA LEU A 116 -5.79 13.16 5.04
C LEU A 116 -5.92 12.52 3.65
N ILE A 117 -6.86 12.98 2.83
CA ILE A 117 -7.05 12.46 1.46
C ILE A 117 -5.89 12.86 0.55
N CYS A 118 -5.47 14.13 0.58
CA CYS A 118 -4.32 14.59 -0.19
C CYS A 118 -3.03 13.84 0.18
N ASN A 119 -2.79 13.63 1.47
CA ASN A 119 -1.64 12.88 1.97
C ASN A 119 -1.70 11.40 1.56
N HIS A 120 -2.87 10.77 1.55
CA HIS A 120 -3.02 9.39 1.06
C HIS A 120 -2.67 9.27 -0.43
N ILE A 121 -3.15 10.22 -1.25
CA ILE A 121 -2.87 10.23 -2.69
C ILE A 121 -1.36 10.42 -2.94
N SER A 122 -0.70 11.30 -2.20
CA SER A 122 0.74 11.57 -2.39
C SER A 122 1.61 10.43 -1.86
N THR A 123 1.26 9.86 -0.71
CA THR A 123 2.08 8.84 0.00
C THR A 123 1.96 7.45 -0.63
N PHE A 124 0.77 7.08 -1.13
CA PHE A 124 0.48 5.74 -1.66
C PHE A 124 0.21 5.75 -3.17
N ASN A 125 0.93 6.61 -3.91
CA ASN A 125 0.71 6.82 -5.34
C ASN A 125 1.02 5.59 -6.22
N ASP A 126 1.77 4.63 -5.69
CA ASP A 126 2.17 3.38 -6.33
C ASP A 126 1.21 2.22 -6.04
N GLN A 127 0.18 2.45 -5.22
CA GLN A 127 -0.76 1.42 -4.78
C GLN A 127 -2.13 1.59 -5.44
N LYS A 128 -2.75 0.46 -5.80
CA LYS A 128 -4.14 0.44 -6.26
C LYS A 128 -5.07 0.48 -5.05
N ILE A 129 -5.86 1.54 -4.96
CA ILE A 129 -6.96 1.64 -3.99
C ILE A 129 -8.09 0.70 -4.45
N LEU A 130 -8.48 -0.23 -3.59
CA LEU A 130 -9.70 -1.01 -3.78
C LEU A 130 -10.92 -0.33 -3.15
N MET A 131 -10.74 0.11 -1.92
CA MET A 131 -11.77 0.72 -1.08
C MET A 131 -11.11 1.67 -0.09
N GLN A 132 -11.81 2.75 0.20
CA GLN A 132 -11.48 3.69 1.27
C GLN A 132 -12.68 3.80 2.20
N ARG A 133 -12.40 3.99 3.49
CA ARG A 133 -13.38 4.33 4.51
C ARG A 133 -12.94 5.61 5.19
N HIS A 134 -13.87 6.56 5.30
CA HIS A 134 -13.71 7.80 6.03
C HIS A 134 -14.71 7.77 7.17
N SER A 135 -14.22 7.87 8.40
CA SER A 135 -15.05 7.79 9.60
C SER A 135 -14.68 8.90 10.57
N ILE A 136 -15.69 9.52 11.18
CA ILE A 136 -15.51 10.44 12.29
C ILE A 136 -16.02 9.77 13.55
N ARG A 137 -15.18 9.75 14.59
CA ARG A 137 -15.48 9.15 15.88
C ARG A 137 -15.41 10.22 16.97
N ALA A 138 -16.53 10.48 17.62
CA ALA A 138 -16.61 11.34 18.79
C ALA A 138 -16.20 10.54 20.04
N VAL A 139 -15.25 11.08 20.81
CA VAL A 139 -14.83 10.48 22.10
C VAL A 139 -15.30 11.39 23.22
N PRO A 140 -16.16 10.91 24.15
CA PRO A 140 -16.55 11.71 25.29
C PRO A 140 -15.32 11.91 26.19
N ILE A 141 -15.08 13.16 26.61
CA ILE A 141 -14.01 13.51 27.55
C ILE A 141 -14.57 14.51 28.56
N THR A 142 -14.47 14.16 29.83
CA THR A 142 -14.82 15.03 30.96
C THR A 142 -13.53 15.43 31.67
N GLN A 143 -13.23 16.73 31.69
CA GLN A 143 -12.17 17.29 32.52
C GLN A 143 -12.77 17.74 33.85
N VAL A 144 -12.26 17.20 34.95
CA VAL A 144 -12.68 17.57 36.30
C VAL A 144 -11.54 18.31 36.98
N LYS A 145 -11.81 19.54 37.40
CA LYS A 145 -10.93 20.32 38.28
C LYS A 145 -11.43 20.15 39.70
N TYR A 146 -10.52 19.91 40.64
CA TYR A 146 -10.87 19.70 42.03
C TYR A 146 -9.93 20.46 42.96
N LYS A 147 -10.41 20.69 44.19
CA LYS A 147 -9.64 21.22 45.30
C LYS A 147 -9.83 20.30 46.50
N TRP A 148 -8.73 19.75 47.02
CA TRP A 148 -8.75 18.82 48.13
C TRP A 148 -7.65 19.16 49.14
N LYS A 149 -8.02 19.41 50.40
CA LYS A 149 -7.08 19.77 51.47
C LYS A 149 -6.10 20.89 51.09
N GLY A 150 -6.56 21.89 50.34
CA GLY A 150 -5.73 23.00 49.86
C GLY A 150 -4.95 22.73 48.56
N HIS A 151 -4.91 21.49 48.07
CA HIS A 151 -4.31 21.14 46.78
C HIS A 151 -5.34 21.28 45.66
N GLU A 152 -4.98 21.97 44.59
CA GLU A 152 -5.75 22.04 43.36
C GLU A 152 -5.14 21.10 42.33
N GLY A 153 -5.98 20.45 41.55
CA GLY A 153 -5.55 19.52 40.51
C GLY A 153 -6.67 19.23 39.52
N GLN A 154 -6.35 18.40 38.53
CA GLN A 154 -7.33 17.94 37.58
C GLN A 154 -7.16 16.46 37.23
N TYR A 155 -8.25 15.87 36.75
CA TYR A 155 -8.24 14.56 36.13
C TYR A 155 -9.21 14.53 34.94
N TYR A 156 -9.06 13.50 34.13
CA TYR A 156 -9.87 13.28 32.95
C TYR A 156 -10.58 11.93 33.03
N VAL A 157 -11.85 11.90 32.67
CA VAL A 157 -12.59 10.67 32.37
C VAL A 157 -12.85 10.67 30.87
N PHE A 158 -12.50 9.61 30.15
CA PHE A 158 -12.55 9.59 28.70
C PHE A 158 -12.90 8.22 28.11
N GLY A 159 -13.49 8.25 26.92
CA GLY A 159 -13.99 7.05 26.25
C GLY A 159 -15.31 6.55 26.82
N LYS A 160 -15.98 5.66 26.09
CA LYS A 160 -17.23 5.03 26.56
C LYS A 160 -17.00 4.08 27.74
N GLU A 161 -15.78 3.60 27.90
CA GLU A 161 -15.32 2.79 29.03
C GLU A 161 -14.95 3.61 30.28
N ASN A 162 -15.09 4.94 30.25
CA ASN A 162 -14.78 5.83 31.37
C ASN A 162 -13.36 5.68 31.94
N ARG A 163 -12.33 5.56 31.10
CA ARG A 163 -10.94 5.51 31.58
C ARG A 163 -10.56 6.81 32.29
N VAL A 164 -9.77 6.68 33.35
CA VAL A 164 -9.32 7.81 34.17
C VAL A 164 -7.85 8.12 33.94
N HIS A 165 -7.52 9.41 33.79
CA HIS A 165 -6.15 9.91 33.86
C HIS A 165 -6.08 11.04 34.89
N ALA A 166 -5.42 10.79 36.02
CA ALA A 166 -5.34 11.70 37.16
C ALA A 166 -3.87 11.99 37.52
N PRO A 167 -3.17 12.86 36.76
CA PRO A 167 -1.76 13.16 37.00
C PRO A 167 -1.52 13.89 38.34
N ASP A 168 -2.51 14.66 38.80
CA ASP A 168 -2.37 15.50 40.00
C ASP A 168 -2.86 14.80 41.27
N TYR A 169 -3.16 13.50 41.23
CA TYR A 169 -3.80 12.80 42.36
C TYR A 169 -2.95 12.91 43.63
N PRO A 170 -3.48 13.48 44.73
CA PRO A 170 -2.67 13.90 45.88
C PRO A 170 -2.22 12.73 46.76
N GLN A 171 -2.81 11.54 46.58
CA GLN A 171 -2.43 10.35 47.34
C GLN A 171 -1.62 9.40 46.46
N THR A 172 -0.30 9.50 46.52
CA THR A 172 0.60 8.43 46.07
C THR A 172 0.57 7.31 47.11
N CYS A 173 -0.48 6.48 47.11
CA CYS A 173 -0.52 5.32 47.99
C CYS A 173 0.66 4.38 47.65
N CYS A 174 1.43 3.96 48.65
CA CYS A 174 2.70 3.23 48.53
C CYS A 174 2.61 1.82 47.90
N CYS A 175 1.48 1.43 47.28
CA CYS A 175 1.21 0.08 46.80
C CYS A 175 0.42 0.02 45.48
N GLY A 176 0.56 1.00 44.57
CA GLY A 176 0.05 0.87 43.20
C GLY A 176 -1.47 1.05 43.03
N CYS A 177 -2.16 1.75 43.93
CA CYS A 177 -3.57 2.06 43.74
C CYS A 177 -3.76 3.14 42.66
N SER A 178 -4.34 2.75 41.53
CA SER A 178 -4.88 3.67 40.52
C SER A 178 -6.33 4.00 40.87
N ILE A 179 -6.76 5.25 40.61
CA ILE A 179 -8.18 5.61 40.60
C ILE A 179 -8.86 4.74 39.54
N ILE A 180 -9.81 3.88 39.97
CA ILE A 180 -10.66 3.06 39.10
C ILE A 180 -11.78 3.94 38.57
#